data_AF-A0A9W8NMV3-F1
#
_entry.id   AF-A0A9W8NMV3-F1
#
_cell.length_a   1.000
_cell.length_b   1.000
_cell.length_c   1.000
_cell.angle_alpha   90.00
_cell.angle_beta   90.00
_cell.angle_gamma   90.00
#
_symmetry.space_group_name_H-M   'P 1'
#
loop_
_entity.id
_entity.type
_entity.pdbx_description
1 polymer ?
#
loop_
_entity_poly.entity_id
_entity_poly.type
_entity_poly.pdbx_seq_one_letter_code
_entity_poly.pdbx_strand_id
1 'polypeptide(L)'
;MYRFRDMRPGVPRKAWKALRLLTWGLVGLIVLDLVLRGRGILRQQSTDCLSRCTFPMREADPNVRTYEYNNTFSAYKHFGDRCNISSLDIHVPYEPVCPTRASMLTAMSSGGRIGRDAIYIPRGCDMRWYTTEEVCKILGRFSQVILVGDSMLRHVIGALNIIVREDLGYGGVTDWNFDAREKERCFCNDQFDVTDCSVQGIYKTEDVIKHDPGSLACPRLVPVEQMVRYPMEGVELDRLKKAIDSNSNTRKAFILGHGLWNDLELEKAKSWLNTVLDVIDSKLNLRVDLKRSYRGKNLPVLLMTPNAAGAKKPDEYILTQGNKALVHFEHAMAQEAATHSIDHLGTWNMSIQANLYDGVHMDLRGNLLKAMMVVNWLDLLSNEDTGA
;
A
#
# COMPACT_ATOMS: atom_id res chain seq x y z
N MET A 1 53.15 15.16 -15.73
CA MET A 1 53.50 16.54 -15.30
C MET A 1 53.55 16.53 -13.79
N TYR A 2 54.62 16.80 -13.04
CA TYR A 2 55.89 17.50 -13.24
C TYR A 2 56.92 16.90 -12.25
N ARG A 3 58.17 16.73 -12.68
CA ARG A 3 59.32 16.60 -11.75
C ARG A 3 59.51 17.95 -11.06
N PHE A 4 59.47 17.98 -9.72
CA PHE A 4 59.97 19.12 -8.98
C PHE A 4 61.45 18.92 -8.65
N ARG A 5 62.25 19.78 -9.28
CA ARG A 5 63.67 20.01 -9.04
C ARG A 5 63.85 20.90 -7.81
N ASP A 6 64.97 20.69 -7.14
CA ASP A 6 65.49 21.41 -5.99
C ASP A 6 65.48 22.94 -6.08
N MET A 7 65.24 23.56 -4.92
CA MET A 7 65.68 24.90 -4.47
C MET A 7 65.30 24.98 -2.97
N ARG A 8 66.10 25.38 -1.96
CA ARG A 8 67.41 26.01 -1.77
C ARG A 8 67.94 25.66 -0.36
N PRO A 9 69.25 25.80 -0.08
CA PRO A 9 69.84 25.63 1.24
C PRO A 9 69.72 26.92 2.08
N GLY A 10 69.62 26.80 3.40
CA GLY A 10 69.86 27.97 4.27
C GLY A 10 69.13 28.05 5.61
N VAL A 11 68.28 27.08 6.00
CA VAL A 11 67.62 27.14 7.31
C VAL A 11 68.33 26.19 8.30
N PRO A 12 68.85 26.69 9.44
CA PRO A 12 69.49 25.85 10.44
C PRO A 12 68.52 24.76 10.93
N ARG A 13 68.95 23.49 10.95
CA ARG A 13 68.13 22.33 11.39
C ARG A 13 67.45 22.53 12.76
N LYS A 14 68.01 23.38 13.63
CA LYS A 14 67.42 23.72 14.94
C LYS A 14 66.14 24.56 14.81
N ALA A 15 66.07 25.47 13.84
CA ALA A 15 64.89 26.30 13.59
C ALA A 15 63.70 25.47 13.07
N TRP A 16 63.96 24.44 12.25
CA TRP A 16 62.93 23.50 11.77
C TRP A 16 62.33 22.62 12.87
N LYS A 17 63.12 22.24 13.88
CA LYS A 17 62.62 21.48 15.04
C LYS A 17 61.72 22.33 15.94
N ALA A 18 62.10 23.59 16.19
CA ALA A 18 61.29 24.52 16.97
C ALA A 18 59.97 24.87 16.25
N LEU A 19 60.02 25.12 14.94
CA LEU A 19 58.83 25.41 14.15
C LEU A 19 57.87 24.22 14.07
N ARG A 20 58.40 22.98 13.93
CA ARG A 20 57.58 21.77 14.00
C ARG A 20 56.92 21.58 15.37
N LEU A 21 57.66 21.79 16.46
CA LEU A 21 57.07 21.65 17.81
C LEU A 21 55.96 22.68 18.06
N LEU A 22 56.12 23.91 17.57
CA LEU A 22 55.09 24.94 17.65
C LEU A 22 53.87 24.62 16.77
N THR A 23 54.06 24.13 15.54
CA THR A 23 52.92 23.79 14.67
C THR A 23 52.16 22.57 15.17
N TRP A 24 52.84 21.53 15.67
CA TRP A 24 52.19 20.36 16.27
C TRP A 24 51.48 20.69 17.58
N GLY A 25 52.04 21.59 18.40
CA GLY A 25 51.39 22.10 19.60
C GLY A 25 50.10 22.89 19.29
N LEU A 26 50.14 23.75 18.26
CA LEU A 26 48.96 24.54 17.85
C LEU A 26 47.85 23.65 17.25
N VAL A 27 48.22 22.66 16.42
CA VAL A 27 47.27 21.69 15.87
C VAL A 27 46.66 20.84 16.99
N GLY A 28 47.46 20.40 17.96
CA GLY A 28 46.98 19.67 19.13
C GLY A 28 45.95 20.47 19.94
N LEU A 29 46.19 21.76 20.17
CA LEU A 29 45.26 22.64 20.87
C LEU A 29 43.97 22.89 20.09
N ILE A 30 44.04 23.06 18.76
CA ILE A 30 42.85 23.23 17.90
C ILE A 30 42.00 21.96 17.88
N VAL A 31 42.63 20.78 17.78
CA VAL A 31 41.91 19.49 17.81
C VAL A 31 41.27 19.27 19.19
N LEU A 32 41.97 19.63 20.27
CA LEU A 32 41.43 19.50 21.63
C LEU A 32 40.24 20.44 21.86
N ASP A 33 40.31 21.69 21.39
CA ASP A 33 39.19 22.65 21.46
C ASP A 33 38.00 22.19 20.60
N LEU A 34 38.24 21.63 19.41
CA LEU A 34 37.19 21.04 18.57
C LEU A 34 36.53 19.81 19.21
N VAL A 35 37.30 18.94 19.87
CA VAL A 35 36.76 17.76 20.59
C VAL A 35 35.98 18.18 21.84
N LEU A 36 36.46 19.17 22.59
CA LEU A 36 35.78 19.69 23.78
C LEU A 36 34.50 20.45 23.41
N ARG A 37 34.52 21.28 22.36
CA ARG A 37 33.32 21.96 21.85
C ARG A 37 32.34 21.00 21.17
N GLY A 38 32.84 19.99 20.44
CA GLY A 38 32.02 18.95 19.81
C GLY A 38 31.27 18.07 20.81
N ARG A 39 31.88 17.78 21.98
CA ARG A 39 31.21 17.06 23.08
C ARG A 39 30.11 17.89 23.77
N GLY A 40 30.19 19.22 23.75
CA GLY A 40 29.13 20.10 24.25
C GLY A 40 27.90 20.13 23.33
N ILE A 41 28.13 20.17 22.01
CA ILE A 41 27.05 20.24 21.00
C ILE A 41 26.27 18.92 20.91
N LEU A 42 26.95 17.76 21.03
CA LEU A 42 26.30 16.45 20.99
C LEU A 42 25.47 16.13 22.24
N ARG A 43 25.72 16.79 23.39
CA ARG A 43 25.00 16.51 24.63
C ARG A 43 23.71 17.33 24.77
N GLN A 44 23.56 18.40 24.01
CA GLN A 44 22.42 19.32 24.10
C GLN A 44 21.35 19.09 23.01
N GLN A 45 21.66 18.34 21.95
CA GLN A 45 20.67 17.89 20.96
C GLN A 45 19.96 16.58 21.33
N SER A 46 20.45 15.84 22.34
CA SER A 46 19.90 14.52 22.70
C SER A 46 18.66 14.56 23.60
N THR A 47 18.34 15.69 24.24
CA THR A 47 17.22 15.78 25.19
C THR A 47 15.99 16.50 24.64
N ASP A 48 16.11 17.20 23.51
CA ASP A 48 14.99 17.95 22.91
C ASP A 48 14.12 17.14 21.94
N CYS A 49 14.51 15.92 21.55
CA CYS A 49 13.64 15.04 20.75
C CYS A 49 12.65 14.23 21.62
N LEU A 50 12.91 14.04 22.91
CA LEU A 50 12.03 13.26 23.80
C LEU A 50 10.67 13.92 24.08
N SER A 51 10.54 15.23 23.85
CA SER A 51 9.29 15.99 24.09
C SER A 51 8.65 16.57 22.83
N ARG A 52 9.30 16.43 21.66
CA ARG A 52 8.82 17.00 20.37
C ARG A 52 8.75 16.02 19.21
N CYS A 53 9.17 14.77 19.40
CA CYS A 53 9.13 13.74 18.36
C CYS A 53 7.87 12.85 18.43
N THR A 54 6.97 13.06 19.39
CA THR A 54 5.57 12.66 19.25
C THR A 54 4.93 13.64 18.29
N PHE A 55 4.73 13.25 17.03
CA PHE A 55 3.74 13.90 16.16
C PHE A 55 2.42 13.90 16.95
N PRO A 56 1.91 15.05 17.45
CA PRO A 56 0.66 15.02 18.16
C PRO A 56 -0.43 14.99 17.11
N MET A 57 -0.73 13.79 16.60
CA MET A 57 -2.02 13.58 15.98
C MET A 57 -3.06 13.75 17.09
N ARG A 58 -4.03 14.62 16.84
CA ARG A 58 -5.13 14.80 17.78
C ARG A 58 -5.92 13.50 17.74
N GLU A 59 -5.88 12.75 18.83
CA GLU A 59 -6.73 11.57 19.00
C GLU A 59 -8.19 11.95 18.69
N ALA A 60 -8.88 11.06 18.00
CA ALA A 60 -10.28 11.29 17.69
C ALA A 60 -11.11 11.34 18.98
N ASP A 61 -12.22 12.07 18.94
CA ASP A 61 -13.17 12.03 20.06
C ASP A 61 -13.77 10.62 20.14
N PRO A 62 -13.51 9.85 21.22
CA PRO A 62 -14.04 8.50 21.35
C PRO A 62 -15.57 8.47 21.38
N ASN A 63 -16.24 9.60 21.65
CA ASN A 63 -17.70 9.70 21.58
C ASN A 63 -18.24 9.82 20.15
N VAL A 64 -17.41 10.22 19.19
CA VAL A 64 -17.78 10.37 17.77
C VAL A 64 -17.40 9.13 16.97
N ARG A 65 -16.26 8.51 17.28
CA ARG A 65 -15.72 7.32 16.58
C ARG A 65 -15.64 6.10 17.50
N THR A 66 -16.63 5.91 18.37
CA THR A 66 -16.62 4.90 19.45
C THR A 66 -16.33 3.48 18.97
N TYR A 67 -16.91 3.07 17.84
CA TYR A 67 -16.70 1.73 17.29
C TYR A 67 -15.27 1.49 16.81
N GLU A 68 -14.55 2.53 16.42
CA GLU A 68 -13.18 2.43 15.89
C GLU A 68 -12.14 2.26 17.01
N TYR A 69 -12.53 2.52 18.27
CA TYR A 69 -11.72 2.21 19.46
C TYR A 69 -11.94 0.77 19.97
N ASN A 70 -12.86 0.03 19.37
CA ASN A 70 -13.07 -1.38 19.67
C ASN A 70 -12.36 -2.25 18.63
N ASN A 71 -11.81 -3.39 19.07
CA ASN A 71 -11.26 -4.36 18.13
C ASN A 71 -12.39 -4.96 17.28
N THR A 72 -12.53 -4.53 16.03
CA THR A 72 -13.55 -5.02 15.08
C THR A 72 -13.43 -6.53 14.87
N PHE A 73 -12.22 -7.07 14.98
CA PHE A 73 -11.96 -8.48 14.73
C PHE A 73 -12.28 -9.39 15.93
N SER A 74 -12.63 -8.84 17.09
CA SER A 74 -12.90 -9.68 18.28
C SER A 74 -14.07 -10.66 18.08
N ALA A 75 -14.97 -10.36 17.15
CA ALA A 75 -16.12 -11.19 16.80
C ALA A 75 -15.87 -12.09 15.57
N TYR A 76 -14.72 -11.94 14.89
CA TYR A 76 -14.43 -12.71 13.70
C TYR A 76 -14.11 -14.16 14.07
N LYS A 77 -14.46 -15.09 13.18
CA LYS A 77 -14.02 -16.49 13.27
C LYS A 77 -12.51 -16.53 13.38
N HIS A 78 -12.03 -17.47 14.20
CA HIS A 78 -10.62 -17.74 14.42
C HIS A 78 -9.81 -16.62 15.10
N PHE A 79 -10.47 -15.58 15.63
CA PHE A 79 -9.83 -14.61 16.52
C PHE A 79 -9.42 -15.27 17.84
N GLY A 80 -8.18 -15.04 18.29
CA GLY A 80 -7.66 -15.52 19.58
C GLY A 80 -7.08 -16.94 19.57
N ASP A 81 -7.24 -17.71 18.48
CA ASP A 81 -6.63 -19.04 18.31
C ASP A 81 -5.12 -18.90 18.02
N ARG A 82 -4.71 -19.16 16.77
CA ARG A 82 -3.37 -18.85 16.22
C ARG A 82 -3.39 -17.56 15.38
N CYS A 83 -4.52 -16.83 15.38
CA CYS A 83 -4.70 -15.57 14.68
C CYS A 83 -5.19 -14.49 15.65
N ASN A 84 -4.25 -13.78 16.28
CA ASN A 84 -4.54 -12.76 17.28
C ASN A 84 -4.19 -11.37 16.77
N ILE A 85 -4.81 -10.98 15.64
CA ILE A 85 -4.64 -9.66 15.05
C ILE A 85 -5.78 -8.77 15.52
N SER A 86 -5.47 -7.63 16.13
CA SER A 86 -6.46 -6.61 16.47
C SER A 86 -6.56 -5.56 15.36
N SER A 87 -7.75 -5.02 15.10
CA SER A 87 -7.89 -3.85 14.23
C SER A 87 -7.11 -2.65 14.77
N LEU A 88 -7.00 -2.55 16.10
CA LEU A 88 -6.26 -1.50 16.80
C LEU A 88 -4.73 -1.62 16.61
N ASP A 89 -4.23 -2.79 16.19
CA ASP A 89 -2.82 -2.97 15.80
C ASP A 89 -2.55 -2.50 14.35
N ILE A 90 -3.61 -2.20 13.60
CA ILE A 90 -3.54 -1.79 12.19
C ILE A 90 -3.83 -0.29 12.04
N HIS A 91 -4.79 0.21 12.81
CA HIS A 91 -5.27 1.59 12.76
C HIS A 91 -5.73 2.06 14.14
N VAL A 92 -5.36 3.28 14.51
CA VAL A 92 -5.89 3.99 15.67
C VAL A 92 -6.50 5.29 15.15
N PRO A 93 -7.78 5.57 15.45
CA PRO A 93 -8.47 6.72 14.89
C PRO A 93 -7.90 8.05 15.39
N TYR A 94 -7.71 9.00 14.46
CA TYR A 94 -7.29 10.38 14.76
C TYR A 94 -8.02 11.40 13.88
N GLU A 95 -7.94 12.67 14.23
CA GLU A 95 -8.64 13.76 13.53
C GLU A 95 -7.66 14.72 12.83
N PRO A 96 -8.08 15.35 11.72
CA PRO A 96 -9.41 15.23 11.09
C PRO A 96 -9.56 13.99 10.20
N VAL A 97 -10.77 13.43 10.07
CA VAL A 97 -11.08 12.48 8.98
C VAL A 97 -11.01 13.19 7.62
N CYS A 98 -10.48 12.52 6.59
CA CYS A 98 -10.33 13.10 5.27
C CYS A 98 -11.68 13.51 4.65
N PRO A 99 -11.89 14.82 4.35
CA PRO A 99 -13.20 15.32 3.93
C PRO A 99 -13.52 15.03 2.46
N THR A 100 -12.52 14.81 1.62
CA THR A 100 -12.68 14.59 0.17
C THR A 100 -11.88 13.40 -0.30
N ARG A 101 -12.32 12.79 -1.42
CA ARG A 101 -11.60 11.69 -2.07
C ARG A 101 -10.14 12.06 -2.37
N ALA A 102 -9.91 13.25 -2.91
CA ALA A 102 -8.56 13.72 -3.23
C ALA A 102 -7.66 13.84 -1.98
N SER A 103 -8.21 14.36 -0.86
CA SER A 103 -7.47 14.44 0.40
C SER A 103 -7.15 13.05 0.97
N MET A 104 -8.11 12.12 0.88
CA MET A 104 -7.93 10.73 1.31
C MET A 104 -6.83 10.04 0.51
N LEU A 105 -6.87 10.10 -0.83
CA LEU A 105 -5.85 9.47 -1.68
C LEU A 105 -4.46 10.05 -1.42
N THR A 106 -4.38 11.37 -1.22
CA THR A 106 -3.13 12.05 -0.86
C THR A 106 -2.62 11.58 0.51
N ALA A 107 -3.48 11.56 1.52
CA ALA A 107 -3.11 11.16 2.88
C ALA A 107 -2.62 9.72 2.96
N MET A 108 -3.34 8.78 2.30
CA MET A 108 -2.98 7.36 2.27
C MET A 108 -1.73 7.08 1.42
N SER A 109 -1.52 7.81 0.32
CA SER A 109 -0.33 7.62 -0.52
C SER A 109 0.93 8.23 0.10
N SER A 110 0.80 9.21 1.01
CA SER A 110 1.94 9.98 1.55
C SER A 110 2.16 9.87 3.05
N GLY A 111 1.38 9.03 3.74
CA GLY A 111 1.62 8.64 5.13
C GLY A 111 2.83 7.73 5.29
N GLY A 112 2.97 7.07 6.44
CA GLY A 112 4.09 6.17 6.69
C GLY A 112 4.02 5.49 8.04
N ARG A 113 5.11 4.83 8.45
CA ARG A 113 5.23 4.20 9.76
C ARG A 113 6.38 4.86 10.52
N ILE A 114 6.25 4.99 11.84
CA ILE A 114 7.36 5.42 12.69
C ILE A 114 7.87 4.20 13.44
N GLY A 115 8.76 3.46 12.77
CA GLY A 115 9.26 2.17 13.24
C GLY A 115 8.88 1.03 12.30
N ARG A 116 9.65 -0.07 12.37
CA ARG A 116 9.38 -1.27 11.59
C ARG A 116 8.12 -1.96 12.14
N ASP A 117 7.17 -2.26 11.26
CA ASP A 117 5.87 -2.87 11.60
C ASP A 117 5.00 -2.06 12.58
N ALA A 118 5.36 -0.81 12.86
CA ALA A 118 4.51 0.10 13.62
C ALA A 118 3.24 0.44 12.84
N ILE A 119 2.20 0.88 13.53
CA ILE A 119 0.92 1.29 12.94
C ILE A 119 1.15 2.29 11.80
N TYR A 120 0.42 2.11 10.70
CA TYR A 120 0.48 3.05 9.57
C TYR A 120 -0.29 4.31 9.92
N ILE A 121 0.34 5.45 9.66
CA ILE A 121 -0.17 6.77 9.94
C ILE A 121 -0.33 7.51 8.61
N PRO A 122 -1.56 7.71 8.13
CA PRO A 122 -1.80 8.58 6.99
C PRO A 122 -1.33 10.02 7.23
N ARG A 123 -1.08 10.76 6.15
CA ARG A 123 -0.57 12.13 6.26
C ARG A 123 -1.70 13.16 6.23
N GLY A 124 -1.87 13.88 7.34
CA GLY A 124 -2.66 15.11 7.42
C GLY A 124 -4.15 14.93 7.72
N CYS A 125 -4.75 13.83 7.28
CA CYS A 125 -6.11 13.43 7.66
C CYS A 125 -6.23 11.91 7.72
N ASP A 126 -7.17 11.43 8.52
CA ASP A 126 -7.38 10.02 8.79
C ASP A 126 -8.37 9.37 7.82
N MET A 127 -8.25 8.05 7.66
CA MET A 127 -9.29 7.21 7.10
C MET A 127 -10.17 6.65 8.22
N ARG A 128 -11.37 6.19 7.89
CA ARG A 128 -12.24 5.50 8.85
C ARG A 128 -11.96 4.00 8.84
N TRP A 129 -12.00 3.39 10.01
CA TRP A 129 -12.02 1.94 10.13
C TRP A 129 -13.46 1.45 10.19
N TYR A 130 -13.94 0.89 9.09
CA TYR A 130 -15.33 0.44 8.99
C TYR A 130 -15.55 -0.94 9.61
N THR A 131 -16.72 -1.11 10.23
CA THR A 131 -17.27 -2.42 10.60
C THR A 131 -17.66 -3.24 9.37
N THR A 132 -17.82 -4.57 9.50
CA THR A 132 -18.32 -5.43 8.41
C THR A 132 -19.65 -4.91 7.84
N GLU A 133 -20.57 -4.49 8.71
CA GLU A 133 -21.88 -3.99 8.29
C GLU A 133 -21.75 -2.73 7.42
N GLU A 134 -20.88 -1.79 7.82
CA GLU A 134 -20.58 -0.59 7.03
C GLU A 134 -19.90 -0.93 5.72
N VAL A 135 -18.94 -1.87 5.71
CA VAL A 135 -18.29 -2.36 4.49
C VAL A 135 -19.33 -2.95 3.54
N CYS A 136 -20.26 -3.78 4.03
CA CYS A 136 -21.35 -4.34 3.22
C CYS A 136 -22.28 -3.26 2.66
N LYS A 137 -22.61 -2.24 3.45
CA LYS A 137 -23.38 -1.07 2.97
C LYS A 137 -22.63 -0.33 1.88
N ILE A 138 -21.33 -0.11 2.06
CA ILE A 138 -20.46 0.60 1.13
C ILE A 138 -20.38 -0.13 -0.21
N LEU A 139 -20.08 -1.43 -0.17
CA LEU A 139 -20.01 -2.29 -1.36
C LEU A 139 -21.37 -2.45 -2.04
N GLY A 140 -22.45 -2.57 -1.26
CA GLY A 140 -23.82 -2.74 -1.75
C GLY A 140 -24.37 -1.56 -2.56
N ARG A 141 -23.69 -0.40 -2.58
CA ARG A 141 -24.01 0.74 -3.46
C ARG A 141 -23.61 0.50 -4.92
N PHE A 142 -22.74 -0.47 -5.17
CA PHE A 142 -22.26 -0.82 -6.50
C PHE A 142 -22.92 -2.14 -6.93
N SER A 143 -23.33 -2.23 -8.21
CA SER A 143 -23.73 -3.51 -8.76
C SER A 143 -22.54 -4.44 -8.96
N GLN A 144 -21.35 -3.86 -9.21
CA GLN A 144 -20.09 -4.59 -9.32
C GLN A 144 -18.91 -3.73 -8.82
N VAL A 145 -18.04 -4.33 -8.02
CA VAL A 145 -16.69 -3.82 -7.75
C VAL A 145 -15.73 -4.81 -8.42
N ILE A 146 -14.93 -4.35 -9.37
CA ILE A 146 -14.11 -5.24 -10.21
C ILE A 146 -12.64 -4.93 -9.94
N LEU A 147 -11.87 -5.96 -9.61
CA LEU A 147 -10.45 -5.82 -9.30
C LEU A 147 -9.63 -6.53 -10.39
N VAL A 148 -8.80 -5.79 -11.10
CA VAL A 148 -8.00 -6.29 -12.24
C VAL A 148 -6.54 -5.96 -12.00
N GLY A 149 -5.67 -6.96 -12.01
CA GLY A 149 -4.27 -6.67 -11.69
C GLY A 149 -3.33 -7.85 -11.68
N ASP A 150 -2.24 -7.70 -10.95
CA ASP A 150 -1.28 -8.76 -10.65
C ASP A 150 -1.51 -9.36 -9.24
N SER A 151 -0.54 -10.11 -8.73
CA SER A 151 -0.61 -10.74 -7.41
C SER A 151 -0.86 -9.75 -6.25
N MET A 152 -0.58 -8.46 -6.43
CA MET A 152 -0.85 -7.46 -5.40
C MET A 152 -2.36 -7.25 -5.20
N LEU A 153 -3.13 -7.16 -6.29
CA LEU A 153 -4.58 -6.96 -6.23
C LEU A 153 -5.30 -8.18 -5.67
N ARG A 154 -4.79 -9.39 -5.96
CA ARG A 154 -5.26 -10.63 -5.31
C ARG A 154 -5.26 -10.54 -3.79
N HIS A 155 -4.25 -9.89 -3.19
CA HIS A 155 -4.18 -9.77 -1.73
C HIS A 155 -5.20 -8.77 -1.18
N VAL A 156 -5.54 -7.74 -1.94
CA VAL A 156 -6.65 -6.83 -1.60
C VAL A 156 -7.98 -7.59 -1.64
N ILE A 157 -8.18 -8.46 -2.63
CA ILE A 157 -9.38 -9.29 -2.76
C ILE A 157 -9.48 -10.28 -1.61
N GLY A 158 -8.39 -10.98 -1.28
CA GLY A 158 -8.33 -11.87 -0.12
C GLY A 158 -8.67 -11.13 1.18
N ALA A 159 -8.10 -9.94 1.40
CA ALA A 159 -8.38 -9.13 2.59
C ALA A 159 -9.83 -8.60 2.64
N LEU A 160 -10.41 -8.21 1.50
CA LEU A 160 -11.83 -7.88 1.42
C LEU A 160 -12.70 -9.09 1.78
N ASN A 161 -12.35 -10.28 1.31
CA ASN A 161 -13.07 -11.52 1.65
C ASN A 161 -12.97 -11.85 3.15
N ILE A 162 -11.82 -11.64 3.79
CA ILE A 162 -11.67 -11.76 5.25
C ILE A 162 -12.65 -10.86 6.00
N ILE A 163 -12.79 -9.61 5.55
CA ILE A 163 -13.70 -8.64 6.16
C ILE A 163 -15.15 -9.07 5.98
N VAL A 164 -15.59 -9.36 4.74
CA VAL A 164 -17.00 -9.66 4.44
C VAL A 164 -17.44 -11.07 4.84
N ARG A 165 -16.49 -11.97 5.13
CA ARG A 165 -16.77 -13.31 5.69
C ARG A 165 -16.60 -13.38 7.21
N GLU A 166 -16.12 -12.29 7.82
CA GLU A 166 -15.77 -12.21 9.25
C GLU A 166 -14.88 -13.37 9.69
N ASP A 167 -13.83 -13.67 8.92
CA ASP A 167 -12.98 -14.85 9.11
C ASP A 167 -11.51 -14.51 8.93
N LEU A 168 -10.79 -14.36 10.04
CA LEU A 168 -9.36 -14.08 10.03
C LEU A 168 -8.50 -15.28 9.62
N GLY A 169 -9.01 -16.50 9.81
CA GLY A 169 -8.25 -17.74 9.65
C GLY A 169 -8.17 -18.21 8.21
N TYR A 170 -9.30 -18.16 7.51
CA TYR A 170 -9.47 -18.72 6.15
C TYR A 170 -10.26 -17.79 5.20
N GLY A 171 -10.66 -16.60 5.67
CA GLY A 171 -11.51 -15.70 4.91
C GLY A 171 -10.97 -15.33 3.52
N GLY A 172 -9.65 -15.36 3.31
CA GLY A 172 -9.01 -14.98 2.04
C GLY A 172 -8.82 -16.13 1.04
N VAL A 173 -9.12 -17.36 1.45
CA VAL A 173 -8.81 -18.59 0.70
C VAL A 173 -10.04 -19.50 0.57
N THR A 174 -9.95 -20.46 -0.34
CA THR A 174 -10.98 -21.46 -0.64
C THR A 174 -10.81 -22.70 0.26
N ASP A 175 -10.96 -22.54 1.57
CA ASP A 175 -10.66 -23.59 2.56
C ASP A 175 -11.53 -24.84 2.45
N TRP A 176 -12.65 -24.76 1.73
CA TRP A 176 -13.45 -25.93 1.32
C TRP A 176 -12.72 -26.87 0.35
N ASN A 177 -11.66 -26.40 -0.32
CA ASN A 177 -10.80 -27.21 -1.18
C ASN A 177 -9.58 -27.79 -0.44
N PHE A 178 -9.32 -27.38 0.81
CA PHE A 178 -8.11 -27.77 1.53
C PHE A 178 -8.18 -29.17 2.13
N ASP A 179 -7.08 -29.91 1.98
CA ASP A 179 -6.80 -31.07 2.82
C ASP A 179 -6.41 -30.65 4.25
N ALA A 180 -6.26 -31.63 5.15
CA ALA A 180 -5.94 -31.34 6.56
C ALA A 180 -4.61 -30.60 6.75
N ARG A 181 -3.62 -30.85 5.88
CA ARG A 181 -2.30 -30.21 5.94
C ARG A 181 -2.37 -28.78 5.40
N GLU A 182 -3.11 -28.56 4.33
CA GLU A 182 -3.35 -27.22 3.78
C GLU A 182 -4.11 -26.35 4.78
N LYS A 183 -5.14 -26.88 5.47
CA LYS A 183 -5.81 -26.14 6.55
C LYS A 183 -4.84 -25.71 7.65
N GLU A 184 -3.89 -26.57 8.02
CA GLU A 184 -2.91 -26.19 9.03
C GLU A 184 -1.93 -25.12 8.54
N ARG A 185 -1.48 -25.21 7.27
CA ARG A 185 -0.43 -24.37 6.68
C ARG A 185 -0.92 -23.05 6.09
N CYS A 186 -2.18 -22.96 5.69
CA CYS A 186 -2.77 -21.80 5.01
C CYS A 186 -3.67 -20.99 5.93
N PHE A 187 -3.25 -20.81 7.19
CA PHE A 187 -4.06 -20.20 8.24
C PHE A 187 -3.53 -18.82 8.62
N CYS A 188 -4.42 -17.85 8.85
CA CYS A 188 -4.06 -16.50 9.29
C CYS A 188 -3.10 -15.79 8.31
N ASN A 189 -1.90 -15.38 8.73
CA ASN A 189 -0.91 -14.74 7.84
C ASN A 189 -0.52 -15.64 6.66
N ASP A 190 -0.45 -16.95 6.87
CA ASP A 190 0.04 -17.88 5.86
C ASP A 190 -0.91 -18.03 4.66
N GLN A 191 -2.15 -17.55 4.77
CA GLN A 191 -3.05 -17.35 3.62
C GLN A 191 -2.42 -16.45 2.54
N PHE A 192 -1.55 -15.51 2.93
CA PHE A 192 -0.85 -14.58 2.05
C PHE A 192 0.64 -14.90 1.93
N ASP A 193 1.24 -15.49 2.96
CA ASP A 193 2.69 -15.65 3.08
C ASP A 193 3.22 -16.98 2.49
N VAL A 194 2.34 -17.90 2.11
CA VAL A 194 2.70 -19.20 1.53
C VAL A 194 2.22 -19.30 0.09
N THR A 195 3.17 -19.56 -0.82
CA THR A 195 2.92 -19.66 -2.26
C THR A 195 1.83 -20.66 -2.60
N ASP A 196 1.85 -21.85 -1.98
CA ASP A 196 0.85 -22.90 -2.20
C ASP A 196 -0.57 -22.42 -1.84
N CYS A 197 -0.69 -21.62 -0.78
CA CYS A 197 -1.96 -21.07 -0.32
C CYS A 197 -2.47 -19.97 -1.26
N SER A 198 -1.56 -19.21 -1.89
CA SER A 198 -1.92 -18.15 -2.82
C SER A 198 -2.67 -18.67 -4.06
N VAL A 199 -2.38 -19.90 -4.51
CA VAL A 199 -3.07 -20.53 -5.65
C VAL A 199 -4.55 -20.77 -5.33
N GLN A 200 -4.87 -20.99 -4.06
CA GLN A 200 -6.21 -21.29 -3.56
C GLN A 200 -6.93 -20.05 -3.01
N GLY A 201 -6.44 -18.84 -3.32
CA GLY A 201 -7.08 -17.58 -2.97
C GLY A 201 -8.50 -17.47 -3.55
N ILE A 202 -9.34 -16.66 -2.92
CA ILE A 202 -10.67 -16.34 -3.48
C ILE A 202 -10.51 -15.32 -4.59
N TYR A 203 -10.83 -15.74 -5.82
CA TYR A 203 -10.80 -14.90 -7.02
C TYR A 203 -12.17 -14.31 -7.37
N LYS A 204 -13.25 -14.95 -6.93
CA LYS A 204 -14.62 -14.59 -7.32
C LYS A 204 -15.56 -14.85 -6.18
N THR A 205 -16.45 -13.90 -5.90
CA THR A 205 -17.46 -14.14 -4.87
C THR A 205 -18.48 -15.20 -5.28
N GLU A 206 -18.70 -15.41 -6.58
CA GLU A 206 -19.56 -16.50 -7.06
C GLU A 206 -19.08 -17.87 -6.56
N ASP A 207 -17.77 -18.07 -6.40
CA ASP A 207 -17.22 -19.31 -5.86
C ASP A 207 -17.54 -19.47 -4.37
N VAL A 208 -17.48 -18.39 -3.60
CA VAL A 208 -17.89 -18.39 -2.18
C VAL A 208 -19.39 -18.68 -2.05
N ILE A 209 -20.25 -18.01 -2.84
CA ILE A 209 -21.70 -18.24 -2.80
C ILE A 209 -22.05 -19.69 -3.15
N LYS A 210 -21.32 -20.28 -4.10
CA LYS A 210 -21.55 -21.66 -4.55
C LYS A 210 -21.11 -22.69 -3.51
N HIS A 211 -20.00 -22.48 -2.84
CA HIS A 211 -19.35 -23.51 -2.01
C HIS A 211 -19.50 -23.27 -0.51
N ASP A 212 -19.64 -22.02 -0.06
CA ASP A 212 -19.74 -21.61 1.34
C ASP A 212 -20.67 -20.37 1.50
N PRO A 213 -21.95 -20.45 1.09
CA PRO A 213 -22.87 -19.30 1.11
C PRO A 213 -23.13 -18.75 2.52
N GLY A 214 -22.96 -19.58 3.55
CA GLY A 214 -23.20 -19.22 4.95
C GLY A 214 -22.08 -18.41 5.60
N SER A 215 -20.91 -18.27 4.95
CA SER A 215 -19.83 -17.45 5.51
C SER A 215 -19.96 -15.97 5.21
N LEU A 216 -20.78 -15.56 4.24
CA LEU A 216 -20.86 -14.19 3.79
C LEU A 216 -21.80 -13.35 4.67
N ALA A 217 -21.28 -12.31 5.30
CA ALA A 217 -22.08 -11.32 6.03
C ALA A 217 -22.82 -10.35 5.09
N CYS A 218 -22.29 -10.12 3.88
CA CYS A 218 -22.89 -9.20 2.91
C CYS A 218 -23.94 -9.92 2.02
N PRO A 219 -25.20 -9.45 1.95
CA PRO A 219 -26.24 -10.07 1.12
C PRO A 219 -26.11 -9.76 -0.39
N ARG A 220 -25.27 -8.78 -0.76
CA ARG A 220 -24.92 -8.44 -2.15
C ARG A 220 -23.41 -8.30 -2.24
N LEU A 221 -22.76 -9.14 -3.03
CA LEU A 221 -21.31 -9.13 -3.19
C LEU A 221 -20.93 -9.14 -4.66
N VAL A 222 -19.89 -8.37 -4.98
CA VAL A 222 -19.07 -8.57 -6.19
C VAL A 222 -17.67 -8.04 -5.87
N PRO A 223 -16.69 -8.91 -5.64
CA PRO A 223 -15.47 -8.83 -6.46
C PRO A 223 -15.37 -9.92 -7.53
N VAL A 224 -15.06 -9.48 -8.75
CA VAL A 224 -14.50 -10.35 -9.79
C VAL A 224 -13.03 -10.01 -9.95
N GLU A 225 -12.17 -10.98 -9.69
CA GLU A 225 -10.74 -10.90 -9.97
C GLU A 225 -10.45 -11.25 -11.43
N GLN A 226 -9.53 -10.48 -11.99
CA GLN A 226 -8.71 -11.02 -13.06
C GLN A 226 -7.23 -10.67 -12.93
N MET A 227 -6.43 -11.73 -12.79
CA MET A 227 -4.99 -11.66 -12.93
C MET A 227 -4.65 -11.51 -14.40
N VAL A 228 -3.98 -10.43 -14.81
CA VAL A 228 -3.54 -10.31 -16.19
C VAL A 228 -2.11 -9.82 -16.29
N ARG A 229 -1.22 -10.72 -16.71
CA ARG A 229 0.14 -10.41 -17.16
C ARG A 229 0.07 -9.57 -18.43
N TYR A 230 1.07 -8.73 -18.68
CA TYR A 230 1.28 -8.14 -20.00
C TYR A 230 2.39 -8.87 -20.78
N PRO A 231 2.22 -9.13 -22.09
CA PRO A 231 1.00 -8.92 -22.88
C PRO A 231 -0.15 -9.81 -22.40
N MET A 232 -1.36 -9.26 -22.42
CA MET A 232 -2.55 -9.98 -21.99
C MET A 232 -2.97 -10.98 -23.07
N GLU A 233 -3.11 -12.25 -22.70
CA GLU A 233 -3.60 -13.27 -23.61
C GLU A 233 -5.07 -13.02 -23.99
N GLY A 234 -5.46 -13.38 -25.22
CA GLY A 234 -6.84 -13.13 -25.70
C GLY A 234 -7.92 -13.79 -24.84
N VAL A 235 -7.63 -14.98 -24.30
CA VAL A 235 -8.55 -15.70 -23.38
C VAL A 235 -8.78 -14.89 -22.10
N GLU A 236 -7.75 -14.24 -21.59
CA GLU A 236 -7.88 -13.35 -20.44
C GLU A 236 -8.71 -12.13 -20.82
N LEU A 237 -8.44 -11.45 -21.93
CA LEU A 237 -9.29 -10.32 -22.38
C LEU A 237 -10.77 -10.70 -22.52
N ASP A 238 -11.06 -11.89 -23.06
CA ASP A 238 -12.42 -12.43 -23.16
C ASP A 238 -13.05 -12.70 -21.80
N ARG A 239 -12.27 -13.21 -20.84
CA ARG A 239 -12.71 -13.41 -19.46
C ARG A 239 -13.07 -12.07 -18.80
N LEU A 240 -12.28 -11.01 -19.03
CA LEU A 240 -12.53 -9.68 -18.46
C LEU A 240 -13.82 -9.11 -19.02
N LYS A 241 -13.97 -9.20 -20.34
CA LYS A 241 -15.15 -8.73 -21.06
C LYS A 241 -16.43 -9.48 -20.64
N LYS A 242 -16.32 -10.76 -20.25
CA LYS A 242 -17.44 -11.55 -19.73
C LYS A 242 -17.78 -11.22 -18.28
N ALA A 243 -16.79 -10.88 -17.46
CA ALA A 243 -16.97 -10.53 -16.05
C ALA A 243 -17.72 -9.20 -15.84
N ILE A 244 -17.50 -8.23 -16.72
CA ILE A 244 -18.16 -6.92 -16.66
C ILE A 244 -19.63 -7.08 -17.09
N ASP A 245 -20.57 -6.67 -16.24
CA ASP A 245 -22.00 -6.59 -16.59
C ASP A 245 -22.22 -5.44 -17.60
N SER A 246 -22.86 -5.77 -18.72
CA SER A 246 -23.15 -4.81 -19.80
C SER A 246 -24.18 -3.75 -19.42
N ASN A 247 -24.90 -3.89 -18.30
CA ASN A 247 -25.91 -2.92 -17.88
C ASN A 247 -25.27 -1.58 -17.49
N SER A 248 -25.26 -0.61 -18.40
CA SER A 248 -24.66 0.71 -18.17
C SER A 248 -25.42 1.60 -17.17
N ASN A 249 -26.63 1.20 -16.74
CA ASN A 249 -27.44 1.96 -15.78
C ASN A 249 -27.08 1.67 -14.32
N THR A 250 -26.22 0.67 -14.06
CA THR A 250 -25.81 0.33 -12.70
C THR A 250 -24.42 0.89 -12.38
N ARG A 251 -24.26 1.37 -11.14
CA ARG A 251 -23.00 1.92 -10.64
C ARG A 251 -21.97 0.80 -10.47
N LYS A 252 -20.79 0.96 -11.07
CA LYS A 252 -19.68 -0.01 -10.98
C LYS A 252 -18.40 0.70 -10.59
N ALA A 253 -17.55 0.04 -9.82
CA ALA A 253 -16.22 0.56 -9.49
C ALA A 253 -15.14 -0.41 -10.01
N PHE A 254 -14.02 0.15 -10.48
CA PHE A 254 -12.87 -0.62 -10.94
C PHE A 254 -11.66 -0.27 -10.09
N ILE A 255 -10.94 -1.29 -9.62
CA ILE A 255 -9.65 -1.12 -8.95
C ILE A 255 -8.63 -1.90 -9.76
N LEU A 256 -7.69 -1.17 -10.32
CA LEU A 256 -6.65 -1.66 -11.20
C LEU A 256 -5.33 -1.67 -10.46
N GLY A 257 -4.43 -2.61 -10.74
CA GLY A 257 -3.05 -2.46 -10.32
C GLY A 257 -2.12 -3.50 -10.94
N HIS A 258 -1.03 -3.01 -11.50
CA HIS A 258 -0.07 -3.82 -12.21
C HIS A 258 1.31 -3.17 -12.13
N GLY A 259 2.37 -3.97 -12.05
CA GLY A 259 3.72 -3.48 -12.27
C GLY A 259 4.79 -4.54 -12.16
N LEU A 260 4.73 -5.36 -11.10
CA LEU A 260 5.80 -6.31 -10.77
C LEU A 260 5.94 -7.41 -11.81
N TRP A 261 4.85 -7.79 -12.47
CA TRP A 261 4.86 -8.80 -13.54
C TRP A 261 5.48 -8.31 -14.86
N ASN A 262 5.76 -7.00 -14.96
CA ASN A 262 6.47 -6.36 -16.09
C ASN A 262 7.79 -5.73 -15.65
N ASP A 263 8.38 -6.15 -14.52
CA ASP A 263 9.63 -5.57 -14.01
C ASP A 263 9.59 -4.05 -13.84
N LEU A 264 8.40 -3.49 -13.55
CA LEU A 264 8.17 -2.05 -13.45
C LEU A 264 8.51 -1.27 -14.74
N GLU A 265 8.50 -1.93 -15.89
CA GLU A 265 8.67 -1.27 -17.19
C GLU A 265 7.45 -0.40 -17.50
N LEU A 266 7.64 0.92 -17.47
CA LEU A 266 6.56 1.91 -17.60
C LEU A 266 5.74 1.74 -18.88
N GLU A 267 6.37 1.53 -20.03
CA GLU A 267 5.66 1.43 -21.30
C GLU A 267 4.78 0.17 -21.38
N LYS A 268 5.23 -0.94 -20.78
CA LYS A 268 4.43 -2.16 -20.65
C LYS A 268 3.25 -1.95 -19.68
N ALA A 269 3.47 -1.28 -18.54
CA ALA A 269 2.41 -0.96 -17.58
C ALA A 269 1.36 -0.01 -18.16
N LYS A 270 1.77 1.01 -18.93
CA LYS A 270 0.85 1.91 -19.65
C LYS A 270 0.05 1.16 -20.71
N SER A 271 0.71 0.29 -21.48
CA SER A 271 0.03 -0.49 -22.51
C SER A 271 -0.98 -1.47 -21.90
N TRP A 272 -0.63 -2.09 -20.75
CA TRP A 272 -1.57 -2.89 -19.96
C TRP A 272 -2.77 -2.06 -19.50
N LEU A 273 -2.54 -0.88 -18.90
CA LEU A 273 -3.59 0.00 -18.41
C LEU A 273 -4.54 0.42 -19.55
N ASN A 274 -4.00 0.88 -20.67
CA ASN A 274 -4.78 1.26 -21.84
C ASN A 274 -5.63 0.10 -22.35
N THR A 275 -5.06 -1.10 -22.45
CA THR A 275 -5.80 -2.28 -22.93
C THR A 275 -6.94 -2.66 -21.97
N VAL A 276 -6.73 -2.57 -20.65
CA VAL A 276 -7.81 -2.83 -19.67
C VAL A 276 -8.91 -1.78 -19.77
N LEU A 277 -8.55 -0.50 -19.88
CA LEU A 277 -9.51 0.60 -20.06
C LEU A 277 -10.30 0.44 -21.37
N ASP A 278 -9.65 0.09 -22.47
CA ASP A 278 -10.29 -0.18 -23.76
C ASP A 278 -11.34 -1.31 -23.68
N VAL A 279 -11.05 -2.38 -22.91
CA VAL A 279 -12.01 -3.46 -22.68
C VAL A 279 -13.21 -2.96 -21.88
N ILE A 280 -12.99 -2.16 -20.84
CA ILE A 280 -14.06 -1.56 -20.02
C ILE A 280 -14.93 -0.64 -20.89
N ASP A 281 -14.30 0.26 -21.64
CA ASP A 281 -14.97 1.22 -22.53
C ASP A 281 -15.80 0.51 -23.59
N SER A 282 -15.20 -0.49 -24.27
CA SER A 282 -15.86 -1.29 -25.30
C SER A 282 -17.07 -2.03 -24.76
N LYS A 283 -16.94 -2.62 -23.56
CA LYS A 283 -18.00 -3.42 -22.95
C LYS A 283 -19.17 -2.58 -22.46
N LEU A 284 -18.90 -1.39 -21.95
CA LEU A 284 -19.91 -0.49 -21.40
C LEU A 284 -20.46 0.51 -22.44
N ASN A 285 -19.97 0.44 -23.70
CA ASN A 285 -20.34 1.35 -24.79
C ASN A 285 -20.20 2.83 -24.39
N LEU A 286 -19.12 3.17 -23.68
CA LEU A 286 -18.88 4.55 -23.26
C LEU A 286 -18.59 5.40 -24.50
N ARG A 287 -19.38 6.47 -24.73
CA ARG A 287 -19.21 7.37 -25.88
C ARG A 287 -17.85 8.08 -25.80
N VAL A 288 -17.33 8.49 -26.97
CA VAL A 288 -16.00 9.08 -27.26
C VAL A 288 -15.52 10.21 -26.32
N ASP A 289 -16.40 10.85 -25.54
CA ASP A 289 -16.00 11.80 -24.47
C ASP A 289 -15.51 11.06 -23.20
N LEU A 290 -14.39 10.36 -23.35
CA LEU A 290 -13.73 9.51 -22.35
C LEU A 290 -13.38 10.27 -21.06
N LYS A 291 -12.83 11.49 -21.19
CA LYS A 291 -12.37 12.31 -20.05
C LYS A 291 -13.50 12.77 -19.11
N ARG A 292 -14.73 12.88 -19.63
CA ARG A 292 -15.89 13.33 -18.85
C ARG A 292 -16.64 12.16 -18.20
N SER A 293 -16.45 10.94 -18.70
CA SER A 293 -17.17 9.75 -18.25
C SER A 293 -16.63 9.20 -16.93
N TYR A 294 -15.30 9.18 -16.73
CA TYR A 294 -14.69 8.69 -15.49
C TYR A 294 -14.83 9.65 -14.29
N ARG A 295 -14.92 10.97 -14.52
CA ARG A 295 -15.13 11.97 -13.46
C ARG A 295 -16.59 12.28 -13.12
N GLY A 296 -17.54 11.92 -13.98
CA GLY A 296 -18.93 12.42 -13.88
C GLY A 296 -20.04 11.39 -14.07
N LYS A 297 -19.75 10.09 -14.24
CA LYS A 297 -20.77 9.07 -14.52
C LYS A 297 -20.47 7.72 -13.89
N ASN A 298 -20.82 7.51 -12.61
CA ASN A 298 -21.08 6.17 -12.02
C ASN A 298 -20.03 5.06 -12.26
N LEU A 299 -18.81 5.40 -12.71
CA LEU A 299 -17.77 4.47 -13.16
C LEU A 299 -16.39 4.87 -12.62
N PRO A 300 -16.24 5.02 -11.30
CA PRO A 300 -14.95 5.34 -10.71
C PRO A 300 -13.92 4.23 -10.96
N VAL A 301 -12.70 4.65 -11.29
CA VAL A 301 -11.54 3.79 -11.50
C VAL A 301 -10.43 4.24 -10.57
N LEU A 302 -9.85 3.31 -9.83
CA LEU A 302 -8.68 3.51 -8.97
C LEU A 302 -7.50 2.71 -9.51
N LEU A 303 -6.35 3.34 -9.71
CA LEU A 303 -5.08 2.67 -9.98
C LEU A 303 -4.26 2.55 -8.69
N MET A 304 -3.92 1.33 -8.30
CA MET A 304 -3.03 1.03 -7.17
C MET A 304 -1.66 0.60 -7.67
N THR A 305 -0.60 1.21 -7.14
CA THR A 305 0.79 0.86 -7.47
C THR A 305 1.37 -0.15 -6.48
N PRO A 306 2.43 -0.90 -6.87
CA PRO A 306 3.00 -1.95 -6.03
C PRO A 306 3.60 -1.47 -4.69
N ASN A 307 3.73 -2.43 -3.76
CA ASN A 307 4.41 -2.21 -2.48
C ASN A 307 5.89 -1.86 -2.67
N ALA A 308 6.50 -1.32 -1.61
CA ALA A 308 7.94 -1.26 -1.44
C ALA A 308 8.60 -2.64 -1.51
N ALA A 309 9.90 -2.63 -1.80
CA ALA A 309 10.75 -3.81 -1.73
C ALA A 309 11.23 -4.01 -0.29
N GLY A 310 10.98 -5.18 0.27
CA GLY A 310 11.42 -5.56 1.60
C GLY A 310 12.82 -6.16 1.62
N ALA A 311 13.35 -6.37 2.82
CA ALA A 311 14.71 -6.86 3.04
C ALA A 311 14.98 -8.28 2.50
N LYS A 312 13.93 -9.07 2.25
CA LYS A 312 14.02 -10.44 1.74
C LYS A 312 13.89 -10.53 0.22
N LYS A 313 13.73 -9.40 -0.47
CA LYS A 313 13.58 -9.40 -1.92
C LYS A 313 14.87 -9.96 -2.56
N PRO A 314 14.79 -10.97 -3.45
CA PRO A 314 16.00 -11.57 -4.02
C PRO A 314 16.85 -10.55 -4.78
N ASP A 315 18.17 -10.68 -4.68
CA ASP A 315 19.14 -9.73 -5.24
C ASP A 315 18.96 -9.51 -6.75
N GLU A 316 18.58 -10.56 -7.48
CA GLU A 316 18.29 -10.51 -8.92
C GLU A 316 17.19 -9.50 -9.28
N TYR A 317 16.25 -9.22 -8.37
CA TYR A 317 15.15 -8.27 -8.57
C TYR A 317 15.41 -6.90 -7.94
N ILE A 318 16.48 -6.69 -7.19
CA ILE A 318 16.74 -5.40 -6.54
C ILE A 318 17.03 -4.30 -7.57
N LEU A 319 17.72 -4.64 -8.67
CA LEU A 319 18.06 -3.68 -9.71
C LEU A 319 16.83 -3.20 -10.50
N THR A 320 15.93 -4.12 -10.85
CA THR A 320 14.73 -3.81 -11.67
C THR A 320 13.54 -3.41 -10.82
N GLN A 321 13.42 -3.97 -9.61
CA GLN A 321 12.24 -3.82 -8.77
C GLN A 321 12.55 -3.44 -7.31
N GLY A 322 13.72 -2.83 -7.05
CA GLY A 322 14.06 -2.26 -5.74
C GLY A 322 13.33 -0.95 -5.45
N ASN A 323 13.50 -0.42 -4.23
CA ASN A 323 12.75 0.75 -3.76
C ASN A 323 12.92 2.01 -4.62
N LYS A 324 14.10 2.21 -5.22
CA LYS A 324 14.31 3.32 -6.16
C LYS A 324 13.44 3.16 -7.42
N ALA A 325 13.39 1.96 -8.00
CA ALA A 325 12.57 1.69 -9.17
C ALA A 325 11.08 1.82 -8.83
N LEU A 326 10.66 1.30 -7.68
CA LEU A 326 9.27 1.35 -7.20
C LEU A 326 8.76 2.77 -6.97
N VAL A 327 9.52 3.65 -6.30
CA VAL A 327 9.08 5.03 -6.09
C VAL A 327 9.00 5.82 -7.41
N HIS A 328 9.93 5.58 -8.34
CA HIS A 328 9.87 6.17 -9.67
C HIS A 328 8.66 5.66 -10.46
N PHE A 329 8.39 4.36 -10.38
CA PHE A 329 7.23 3.73 -11.01
C PHE A 329 5.92 4.30 -10.46
N GLU A 330 5.80 4.42 -9.13
CA GLU A 330 4.61 4.96 -8.47
C GLU A 330 4.33 6.41 -8.93
N HIS A 331 5.34 7.28 -8.92
CA HIS A 331 5.17 8.66 -9.38
C HIS A 331 4.79 8.75 -10.87
N ALA A 332 5.38 7.91 -11.73
CA ALA A 332 5.08 7.90 -13.16
C ALA A 332 3.66 7.37 -13.44
N MET A 333 3.23 6.31 -12.75
CA MET A 333 1.88 5.78 -12.91
C MET A 333 0.81 6.68 -12.28
N ALA A 334 1.14 7.45 -11.24
CA ALA A 334 0.25 8.50 -10.73
C ALA A 334 -0.01 9.60 -11.78
N GLN A 335 1.03 9.99 -12.52
CA GLN A 335 0.88 10.93 -13.63
C GLN A 335 0.06 10.33 -14.77
N GLU A 336 0.28 9.05 -15.11
CA GLU A 336 -0.50 8.34 -16.11
C GLU A 336 -1.98 8.24 -15.69
N ALA A 337 -2.29 7.86 -14.45
CA ALA A 337 -3.67 7.86 -13.94
C ALA A 337 -4.36 9.22 -14.14
N ALA A 338 -3.64 10.32 -13.88
CA ALA A 338 -4.16 11.67 -14.08
C ALA A 338 -4.46 12.00 -15.56
N THR A 339 -3.69 11.47 -16.54
CA THR A 339 -3.96 11.69 -17.97
C THR A 339 -5.28 11.02 -18.40
N HIS A 340 -5.59 9.87 -17.81
CA HIS A 340 -6.85 9.14 -17.99
C HIS A 340 -7.99 9.63 -17.10
N SER A 341 -7.73 10.60 -16.22
CA SER A 341 -8.70 11.11 -15.24
C SER A 341 -9.26 10.03 -14.31
N ILE A 342 -8.42 9.07 -13.94
CA ILE A 342 -8.71 8.04 -12.93
C ILE A 342 -7.96 8.35 -11.64
N ASP A 343 -8.45 7.82 -10.53
CA ASP A 343 -7.84 8.02 -9.21
C ASP A 343 -6.57 7.16 -9.08
N HIS A 344 -5.66 7.57 -8.19
CA HIS A 344 -4.42 6.83 -7.90
C HIS A 344 -4.21 6.69 -6.39
N LEU A 345 -3.88 5.48 -5.94
CA LEU A 345 -3.50 5.16 -4.56
C LEU A 345 -2.12 4.51 -4.54
N GLY A 346 -1.13 5.26 -4.04
CA GLY A 346 0.24 4.77 -3.83
C GLY A 346 0.34 3.87 -2.61
N THR A 347 1.03 2.73 -2.73
CA THR A 347 1.24 1.80 -1.61
C THR A 347 2.70 1.68 -1.16
N TRP A 348 3.63 2.36 -1.85
CA TRP A 348 5.05 2.29 -1.50
C TRP A 348 5.32 2.79 -0.07
N ASN A 349 4.81 3.98 0.27
CA ASN A 349 5.01 4.60 1.58
C ASN A 349 4.42 3.78 2.75
N MET A 350 3.26 3.15 2.55
CA MET A 350 2.64 2.34 3.62
C MET A 350 3.39 1.03 3.90
N SER A 351 4.23 0.59 2.96
CA SER A 351 4.87 -0.74 2.98
C SER A 351 6.39 -0.70 3.16
N ILE A 352 7.06 0.44 2.97
CA ILE A 352 8.53 0.57 3.07
C ILE A 352 9.12 0.14 4.42
N GLN A 353 8.35 0.27 5.50
CA GLN A 353 8.73 -0.15 6.86
C GLN A 353 7.89 -1.32 7.37
N ALA A 354 7.12 -1.97 6.50
CA ALA A 354 6.34 -3.15 6.86
C ALA A 354 7.15 -4.43 6.66
N ASN A 355 6.71 -5.49 7.32
CA ASN A 355 7.18 -6.84 7.12
C ASN A 355 6.60 -7.35 5.80
N LEU A 356 7.52 -7.72 4.91
CA LEU A 356 7.21 -8.29 3.61
C LEU A 356 7.81 -9.70 3.60
N TYR A 357 6.97 -10.73 3.57
CA TYR A 357 7.38 -12.10 3.91
C TYR A 357 8.48 -12.63 2.99
N ASP A 358 8.41 -12.29 1.71
CA ASP A 358 9.35 -12.59 0.62
C ASP A 358 10.02 -11.32 0.05
N GLY A 359 9.79 -10.18 0.70
CA GLY A 359 10.25 -8.88 0.22
C GLY A 359 9.37 -8.24 -0.84
N VAL A 360 8.20 -8.79 -1.16
CA VAL A 360 7.23 -8.24 -2.13
C VAL A 360 5.84 -8.12 -1.52
N HIS A 361 5.38 -9.15 -0.83
CA HIS A 361 4.01 -9.26 -0.35
C HIS A 361 3.92 -8.96 1.15
N MET A 362 2.88 -8.22 1.54
CA MET A 362 2.60 -7.89 2.94
C MET A 362 1.87 -9.01 3.66
N ASP A 363 2.02 -9.02 4.99
CA ASP A 363 1.23 -9.85 5.90
C ASP A 363 -0.27 -9.49 5.89
N LEU A 364 -1.06 -10.23 6.68
CA LEU A 364 -2.51 -10.01 6.81
C LEU A 364 -2.84 -8.57 7.23
N ARG A 365 -2.09 -7.99 8.16
CA ARG A 365 -2.32 -6.60 8.63
C ARG A 365 -2.15 -5.59 7.51
N GLY A 366 -1.10 -5.75 6.70
CA GLY A 366 -0.86 -4.89 5.55
C GLY A 366 -1.94 -4.98 4.48
N ASN A 367 -2.45 -6.18 4.21
CA ASN A 367 -3.48 -6.37 3.19
C ASN A 367 -4.86 -5.91 3.68
N LEU A 368 -5.19 -6.10 4.97
CA LEU A 368 -6.39 -5.53 5.61
C LEU A 368 -6.39 -4.00 5.57
N LEU A 369 -5.23 -3.38 5.83
CA LEU A 369 -5.06 -1.94 5.69
C LEU A 369 -5.36 -1.46 4.25
N LYS A 370 -4.83 -2.14 3.22
CA LYS A 370 -5.13 -1.82 1.82
C LYS A 370 -6.61 -1.96 1.50
N ALA A 371 -7.24 -3.04 1.95
CA ALA A 371 -8.67 -3.24 1.76
C ALA A 371 -9.46 -2.08 2.39
N MET A 372 -9.10 -1.65 3.60
CA MET A 372 -9.76 -0.52 4.25
C MET A 372 -9.51 0.82 3.53
N MET A 373 -8.32 1.03 2.96
CA MET A 373 -8.07 2.18 2.07
C MET A 373 -9.00 2.15 0.85
N VAL A 374 -9.15 1.01 0.18
CA VAL A 374 -10.07 0.87 -0.96
C VAL A 374 -11.52 1.13 -0.55
N VAL A 375 -11.96 0.61 0.60
CA VAL A 375 -13.32 0.85 1.11
C VAL A 375 -13.55 2.34 1.42
N ASN A 376 -12.57 3.04 2.01
CA ASN A 376 -12.67 4.49 2.22
C ASN A 376 -12.77 5.26 0.90
N TRP A 377 -12.03 4.86 -0.13
CA TRP A 377 -12.16 5.46 -1.45
C TRP A 377 -13.57 5.23 -2.00
N LEU A 378 -14.09 4.00 -1.94
CA LEU A 378 -15.45 3.68 -2.35
C LEU A 378 -16.51 4.49 -1.59
N ASP A 379 -16.28 4.78 -0.31
CA ASP A 379 -17.18 5.58 0.51
C ASP A 379 -17.28 7.05 0.08
N LEU A 380 -16.14 7.67 -0.19
CA LEU A 380 -16.10 9.07 -0.58
C LEU A 380 -16.70 9.33 -1.98
N LEU A 381 -16.85 8.28 -2.80
CA LEU A 381 -17.46 8.40 -4.13
C LEU A 381 -18.95 8.76 -4.08
N SER A 382 -19.68 8.49 -2.99
CA SER A 382 -21.10 8.87 -2.89
C SER A 382 -21.34 10.29 -2.42
N ASN A 383 -20.35 10.92 -1.76
CA ASN A 383 -20.51 12.24 -1.15
C ASN A 383 -20.28 13.39 -2.15
N GLU A 384 -19.68 13.11 -3.30
CA GLU A 384 -19.47 14.08 -4.38
C GLU A 384 -20.67 14.16 -5.35
N ASP A 385 -21.56 13.16 -5.36
CA ASP A 385 -22.73 13.08 -6.26
C ASP A 385 -23.92 13.96 -5.79
N THR A 386 -23.90 14.49 -4.57
CA THR A 386 -24.97 15.34 -4.00
C THR A 386 -24.62 16.84 -3.98
N GLY A 387 -23.43 17.22 -4.46
CA GLY A 387 -22.88 18.58 -4.35
C GLY A 387 -22.71 19.35 -5.66
N ALA A 388 -23.38 18.97 -6.75
CA ALA A 388 -23.34 19.67 -8.03
C ALA A 388 -24.73 20.19 -8.46
#